data_AF-A0A5C8MAP4-F1
#
_entry.id   AF-A0A5C8MAP4-F1
#
_cell.length_a   1.000
_cell.length_b   1.000
_cell.length_c   1.000
_cell.angle_alpha   90.00
_cell.angle_beta   90.00
_cell.angle_gamma   90.00
#
_symmetry.space_group_name_H-M   'P 1'
#
loop_
_entity.id
_entity.type
_entity.pdbx_description
1 polymer ?
#
loop_
_entity_poly.entity_id
_entity_poly.type
_entity_poly.pdbx_seq_one_letter_code
_entity_poly.pdbx_strand_id
1 'polypeptide(L)'
;MGLDVVLYGRQREQLGVINISYTLHEAMYIENNQWASYQLLRELRDYYKTDITFDRAGINEFIYCLEQIKLFVRDEQMLEELKLLISFLSNPNVEQIHVAGD
;
A
#
# COMPACT_ATOMS: atom_id res chain seq x y z
N MET A 1 -13.64 6.24 -4.24
CA MET A 1 -12.99 6.49 -2.94
C MET A 1 -11.79 5.56 -2.92
N GLY A 2 -10.57 6.09 -2.74
CA GLY A 2 -9.31 5.31 -2.65
C GLY A 2 -8.59 5.57 -1.32
N LEU A 3 -7.56 4.79 -0.99
CA LEU A 3 -6.73 5.06 0.19
C LEU A 3 -5.65 6.09 -0.15
N ASP A 4 -5.48 7.08 0.69
CA ASP A 4 -4.36 8.01 0.60
C ASP A 4 -3.17 7.50 1.41
N VAL A 5 -2.01 7.44 0.77
CA VAL A 5 -0.74 7.07 1.37
C VAL A 5 0.15 8.30 1.42
N VAL A 6 0.29 8.87 2.60
CA VAL A 6 1.19 10.00 2.87
C VAL A 6 2.58 9.46 3.20
N LEU A 7 3.59 9.95 2.50
CA LEU A 7 4.98 9.55 2.68
C LEU A 7 5.72 10.54 3.57
N TYR A 8 6.45 10.04 4.55
CA TYR A 8 7.26 10.85 5.47
C TYR A 8 8.73 10.46 5.43
N GLY A 9 9.57 11.48 5.46
CA GLY A 9 11.02 11.36 5.57
C GLY A 9 11.51 11.27 7.01
N ARG A 10 12.83 11.24 7.17
CA ARG A 10 13.49 11.00 8.47
C ARG A 10 13.25 12.10 9.50
N GLN A 11 12.96 13.32 9.06
CA GLN A 11 12.64 14.46 9.93
C GLN A 11 11.12 14.69 10.04
N ARG A 12 10.30 13.70 9.67
CA ARG A 12 8.82 13.78 9.59
C ARG A 12 8.34 14.84 8.59
N GLU A 13 9.19 15.25 7.67
CA GLU A 13 8.80 16.04 6.52
C GLU A 13 7.94 15.19 5.59
N GLN A 14 6.86 15.77 5.08
CA GLN A 14 6.03 15.11 4.06
C GLN A 14 6.78 15.11 2.73
N LEU A 15 7.04 13.92 2.19
CA LEU A 15 7.72 13.72 0.91
C LEU A 15 6.74 13.65 -0.26
N GLY A 16 5.49 13.28 -0.01
CA GLY A 16 4.46 13.18 -1.05
C GLY A 16 3.19 12.48 -0.56
N VAL A 17 2.21 12.39 -1.46
CA VAL A 17 0.97 11.64 -1.27
C VAL A 17 0.71 10.81 -2.52
N ILE A 18 0.28 9.58 -2.33
CA ILE A 18 -0.09 8.65 -3.39
C ILE A 18 -1.48 8.13 -3.10
N ASN A 19 -2.35 8.13 -4.10
CA ASN A 19 -3.66 7.51 -3.97
C ASN A 19 -3.61 6.06 -4.47
N ILE A 20 -4.06 5.13 -3.65
CA ILE A 20 -4.39 3.75 -4.03
C ILE A 20 -5.82 3.78 -4.54
N SER A 21 -5.99 3.55 -5.84
CA SER A 21 -7.32 3.52 -6.46
C SER A 21 -8.22 2.45 -5.82
N TYR A 22 -9.53 2.67 -5.83
CA TYR A 22 -10.51 1.68 -5.36
C TYR A 22 -10.31 0.32 -6.03
N THR A 23 -10.10 0.34 -7.35
CA THR A 23 -9.88 -0.87 -8.15
C THR A 23 -8.64 -1.62 -7.67
N LEU A 24 -7.53 -0.91 -7.43
CA LEU A 24 -6.31 -1.50 -6.90
C LEU A 24 -6.50 -2.09 -5.50
N HIS A 25 -7.18 -1.35 -4.62
CA HIS A 25 -7.52 -1.82 -3.26
C HIS A 25 -8.34 -3.12 -3.32
N GLU A 26 -9.39 -3.16 -4.13
CA GLU A 26 -10.22 -4.36 -4.31
C GLU A 26 -9.40 -5.55 -4.85
N ALA A 27 -8.50 -5.33 -5.81
CA ALA A 27 -7.63 -6.41 -6.30
C ALA A 27 -6.65 -6.96 -5.26
N MET A 28 -6.31 -6.19 -4.21
CA MET A 28 -5.53 -6.74 -3.09
C MET A 28 -6.29 -7.88 -2.37
N TYR A 29 -7.62 -7.92 -2.47
CA TYR A 29 -8.48 -8.86 -1.75
C TYR A 29 -9.26 -9.84 -2.63
N ILE A 30 -9.55 -9.51 -3.90
CA ILE A 30 -10.43 -10.32 -4.77
C ILE A 30 -9.75 -11.59 -5.32
N GLU A 31 -8.47 -11.54 -5.71
CA GLU A 31 -7.78 -12.69 -6.33
C GLU A 31 -6.75 -13.40 -5.42
N ASN A 32 -6.40 -12.80 -4.28
CA ASN A 32 -5.38 -13.34 -3.38
C ASN A 32 -5.99 -14.12 -2.19
N ASN A 33 -6.25 -15.42 -2.32
CA ASN A 33 -6.77 -16.23 -1.20
C ASN A 33 -5.86 -16.28 0.05
N GLN A 34 -4.64 -15.74 0.00
CA GLN A 34 -3.71 -15.67 1.12
C GLN A 34 -3.65 -14.29 1.79
N TRP A 35 -4.45 -13.30 1.34
CA TRP A 35 -4.42 -11.93 1.91
C TRP A 35 -4.63 -11.94 3.43
N ALA A 36 -5.45 -12.86 3.96
CA ALA A 36 -5.73 -13.00 5.38
C ALA A 36 -4.52 -13.45 6.23
N SER A 37 -3.50 -14.05 5.60
CA SER A 37 -2.26 -14.44 6.26
C SER A 37 -1.33 -13.25 6.51
N TYR A 38 -1.52 -12.15 5.79
CA TYR A 38 -0.76 -10.91 5.98
C TYR A 38 -1.50 -10.02 6.98
N GLN A 39 -0.89 -9.80 8.16
CA GLN A 39 -1.47 -8.93 9.19
C GLN A 39 -1.75 -7.52 8.67
N LEU A 40 -0.82 -6.99 7.88
CA LEU A 40 -0.90 -5.66 7.26
C LEU A 40 -2.11 -5.50 6.33
N LEU A 41 -2.40 -6.49 5.49
CA LEU A 41 -3.58 -6.46 4.61
C LEU A 41 -4.89 -6.61 5.40
N ARG A 42 -4.88 -7.30 6.54
CA ARG A 42 -6.07 -7.35 7.41
C ARG A 42 -6.40 -5.98 8.01
N GLU A 43 -5.38 -5.21 8.34
CA GLU A 43 -5.53 -3.86 8.91
C GLU A 43 -5.97 -2.85 7.84
N LEU A 44 -5.52 -3.01 6.59
CA LEU A 44 -5.92 -2.20 5.43
C LEU A 44 -7.28 -2.62 4.79
N ARG A 45 -7.93 -3.66 5.34
CA ARG A 45 -9.16 -4.23 4.77
C ARG A 45 -10.36 -3.31 4.98
N ASP A 46 -10.45 -2.68 6.16
CA ASP A 46 -11.59 -1.83 6.49
C ASP A 46 -11.36 -0.42 5.92
N TYR A 47 -11.67 -0.31 4.64
CA TYR A 47 -11.44 0.84 3.77
C TYR A 47 -11.81 2.18 4.44
N TYR A 48 -12.94 2.26 5.15
CA TYR A 48 -13.46 3.50 5.78
C TYR A 48 -12.90 3.80 7.18
N LYS A 49 -12.08 2.91 7.74
CA LYS A 49 -11.51 3.06 9.10
C LYS A 49 -10.00 2.95 9.11
N THR A 50 -9.39 2.89 7.93
CA THR A 50 -7.96 2.76 7.79
C THR A 50 -7.33 4.08 8.22
N ASP A 51 -6.65 4.07 9.36
CA ASP A 51 -5.84 5.18 9.90
C ASP A 51 -4.61 4.53 10.56
N ILE A 52 -3.63 4.17 9.73
CA ILE A 52 -2.51 3.33 10.16
C ILE A 52 -1.19 3.95 9.69
N THR A 53 -0.21 3.89 10.58
CA THR A 53 1.14 4.38 10.30
C THR A 53 2.11 3.21 10.30
N PHE A 54 2.89 3.06 9.23
CA PHE A 54 3.95 2.06 9.14
C PHE A 54 5.32 2.74 9.20
N ASP A 55 6.23 2.18 9.98
CA ASP A 55 7.65 2.53 9.96
C ASP A 55 8.39 1.79 8.84
N ARG A 56 9.70 1.99 8.70
CA ARG A 56 10.49 1.37 7.64
C ARG A 56 10.38 -0.15 7.58
N ALA A 57 10.26 -0.84 8.71
CA ALA A 57 10.08 -2.29 8.76
C ALA A 57 8.69 -2.67 8.24
N GLY A 58 7.64 -1.99 8.73
CA GLY A 58 6.27 -2.18 8.26
C GLY A 58 6.10 -1.87 6.77
N ILE A 59 6.77 -0.84 6.25
CA ILE A 59 6.75 -0.54 4.82
C ILE A 59 7.42 -1.66 4.01
N ASN A 60 8.50 -2.27 4.51
CA ASN A 60 9.14 -3.39 3.82
C ASN A 60 8.24 -4.63 3.78
N GLU A 61 7.53 -4.93 4.87
CA GLU A 61 6.52 -5.98 4.90
C GLU A 61 5.37 -5.64 3.94
N PHE A 62 4.95 -4.38 3.86
CA PHE A 62 3.91 -3.96 2.94
C PHE A 62 4.33 -4.13 1.48
N ILE A 63 5.54 -3.68 1.12
CA ILE A 63 6.14 -3.91 -0.21
C ILE A 63 6.16 -5.39 -0.55
N TYR A 64 6.59 -6.24 0.39
CA TYR A 64 6.59 -7.68 0.18
C TYR A 64 5.20 -8.22 -0.15
N CYS A 65 4.17 -7.78 0.59
CA CYS A 65 2.78 -8.15 0.32
C CYS A 65 2.32 -7.69 -1.09
N LEU A 66 2.62 -6.44 -1.46
CA LEU A 66 2.28 -5.90 -2.78
C LEU A 66 2.99 -6.66 -3.91
N GLU A 67 4.25 -7.04 -3.73
CA GLU A 67 4.97 -7.88 -4.70
C GLU A 67 4.33 -9.26 -4.88
N GLN A 68 3.81 -9.87 -3.80
CA GLN A 68 3.05 -11.13 -3.94
C GLN A 68 1.74 -10.93 -4.70
N ILE A 69 1.05 -9.80 -4.49
CA ILE A 69 -0.19 -9.47 -5.19
C ILE A 69 0.02 -9.33 -6.70
N LYS A 70 1.17 -8.82 -7.17
CA LYS A 70 1.49 -8.70 -8.62
C LYS A 70 1.23 -9.98 -9.40
N LEU A 71 1.49 -11.14 -8.78
CA LEU A 71 1.36 -12.45 -9.42
C LEU A 71 -0.09 -12.80 -9.79
N PHE A 72 -1.06 -12.12 -9.17
CA PHE A 72 -2.49 -12.35 -9.34
C PHE A 72 -3.18 -11.23 -10.10
N VAL A 73 -2.55 -10.06 -10.27
CA VAL A 73 -3.15 -8.93 -11.03
C VAL A 73 -3.00 -9.17 -12.53
N ARG A 74 -4.13 -9.33 -13.23
CA ARG A 74 -4.16 -9.56 -14.69
C ARG A 74 -4.35 -8.30 -15.53
N ASP A 75 -4.88 -7.24 -14.90
CA ASP A 75 -5.09 -5.96 -15.56
C ASP A 75 -3.77 -5.18 -15.64
N GLU A 76 -3.39 -4.76 -16.85
CA GLU A 76 -2.12 -4.06 -17.09
C GLU A 76 -2.06 -2.69 -16.41
N GLN A 77 -3.17 -1.95 -16.38
CA GLN A 77 -3.22 -0.63 -15.74
C GLN A 77 -3.01 -0.78 -14.23
N MET A 78 -3.67 -1.76 -13.61
CA MET A 78 -3.52 -2.04 -12.19
C MET A 78 -2.11 -2.50 -11.84
N LEU A 79 -1.48 -3.28 -12.73
CA LEU A 79 -0.09 -3.70 -12.54
C LEU A 79 0.87 -2.51 -12.57
N GLU A 80 0.66 -1.55 -13.46
CA GLU A 80 1.44 -0.31 -13.50
C GLU A 80 1.20 0.56 -12.26
N GLU A 81 -0.04 0.71 -11.80
CA GLU A 81 -0.35 1.40 -10.54
C GLU A 81 0.36 0.76 -9.34
N LEU A 82 0.35 -0.58 -9.26
CA LEU A 82 1.03 -1.32 -8.19
C LEU A 82 2.55 -1.16 -8.25
N LYS A 83 3.15 -1.22 -9.45
CA LYS A 83 4.59 -0.99 -9.65
C LYS A 83 4.99 0.42 -9.23
N LEU A 84 4.19 1.42 -9.60
CA LEU A 84 4.40 2.81 -9.19
C LEU A 84 4.37 2.93 -7.66
N LEU A 85 3.32 2.40 -7.01
CA LEU A 85 3.21 2.40 -5.55
C LEU A 85 4.46 1.78 -4.89
N ILE A 86 4.87 0.59 -5.33
CA ILE A 86 6.05 -0.08 -4.78
C ILE A 86 7.32 0.75 -5.00
N SER A 87 7.48 1.38 -6.17
CA SER A 87 8.66 2.20 -6.45
C SER A 87 8.79 3.39 -5.49
N PHE A 88 7.67 4.03 -5.13
CA PHE A 88 7.65 5.11 -4.16
C PHE A 88 7.94 4.62 -2.75
N LEU A 89 7.33 3.52 -2.32
CA LEU A 89 7.56 2.91 -1.00
C LEU A 89 9.00 2.41 -0.83
N SER A 90 9.64 2.01 -1.93
CA SER A 90 11.03 1.53 -1.98
C SER A 90 12.06 2.67 -1.95
N ASN A 91 11.62 3.93 -2.01
CA ASN A 91 12.52 5.07 -1.88
C ASN A 91 13.17 5.06 -0.48
N PRO A 92 14.50 5.01 -0.37
CA PRO A 92 15.19 4.93 0.92
C PRO A 92 15.02 6.19 1.78
N ASN A 93 14.58 7.31 1.20
CA ASN A 93 14.28 8.52 1.95
C ASN A 93 12.92 8.44 2.67
N VAL A 94 12.05 7.50 2.29
CA VAL A 94 10.77 7.26 2.97
C VAL A 94 11.04 6.40 4.19
N GLU A 95 10.84 6.96 5.38
CA GLU A 95 11.06 6.28 6.67
C GLU A 95 9.75 5.87 7.33
N GLN A 96 8.65 6.52 6.95
CA GLN A 96 7.32 6.27 7.49
C GLN A 96 6.27 6.55 6.41
N ILE A 97 5.17 5.80 6.46
CA ILE A 97 3.96 6.12 5.69
C ILE A 97 2.76 6.17 6.63
N HIS A 98 1.78 6.98 6.27
CA HIS A 98 0.46 7.02 6.87
C HIS A 98 -0.55 6.65 5.79
N VAL A 99 -1.37 5.64 6.06
CA VAL A 99 -2.44 5.20 5.16
C VAL A 99 -3.76 5.60 5.77
N ALA A 100 -4.50 6.43 5.06
CA ALA A 100 -5.79 6.95 5.46
C ALA A 100 -6.86 6.55 4.43
N GLY A 101 -7.98 6.03 4.92
CA GLY A 101 -9.19 5.89 4.11
C GLY A 101 -9.98 7.20 4.07
N ASP A 102 -10.52 7.51 2.90
CA ASP A 102 -11.52 8.56 2.70
C ASP A 102 -12.93 8.07 3.10
#